data_AF-A0A7S0ZKX0-F1
#
_entry.id   AF-A0A7S0ZKX0-F1
#
_cell.length_a   1.000
_cell.length_b   1.000
_cell.length_c   1.000
_cell.angle_alpha   90.00
_cell.angle_beta   90.00
_cell.angle_gamma   90.00
#
_symmetry.space_group_name_H-M   'P 1'
#
loop_
_entity.id
_entity.type
_entity.pdbx_description
1 polymer ?
#
loop_
_entity_poly.entity_id
_entity_poly.type
_entity_poly.pdbx_seq_one_letter_code
_entity_poly.pdbx_strand_id
1 'polypeptide(L)'
;MLRFAIVGSGPSGCYAASALLRTFPSSKIDVIDALPTPFGLIRYGVAPDHLHAKNVTNQFSSLFDKNASVLRWYGNIRVGHDVLLSELQRIYSAVILATGASSERTLNSTSGNGGSHIKGILNARDFVAWYNGHPLYSKERLGIDLKRVESVGIIGNGNVAIDVARILVKDTNE
;
A
#
# COMPACT_ATOMS: atom_id res chain seq x y z
N MET A 1 -22.42 -20.99 8.55
CA MET A 1 -20.95 -20.84 8.66
C MET A 1 -20.61 -19.37 8.46
N LEU A 2 -19.87 -18.74 9.37
CA LEU A 2 -19.51 -17.32 9.24
C LEU A 2 -18.55 -17.10 8.08
N ARG A 3 -18.79 -16.05 7.30
CA ARG A 3 -17.92 -15.67 6.19
C ARG A 3 -17.54 -14.20 6.29
N PHE A 4 -16.26 -13.90 6.24
CA PHE A 4 -15.74 -12.54 6.35
C PHE A 4 -15.04 -12.13 5.06
N ALA A 5 -15.25 -10.90 4.63
CA ALA A 5 -14.44 -10.26 3.59
C ALA A 5 -13.55 -9.21 4.23
N ILE A 6 -12.28 -9.16 3.83
CA ILE A 6 -11.34 -8.11 4.23
C ILE A 6 -10.90 -7.39 2.97
N VAL A 7 -11.17 -6.09 2.88
CA VAL A 7 -10.82 -5.25 1.73
C VAL A 7 -9.49 -4.55 2.01
N GLY A 8 -8.41 -5.08 1.44
CA GLY A 8 -7.04 -4.65 1.63
C GLY A 8 -6.20 -5.73 2.31
N SER A 9 -5.05 -6.06 1.71
CA SER A 9 -4.12 -7.09 2.15
C SER A 9 -2.87 -6.53 2.84
N GLY A 10 -2.89 -5.24 3.22
CA GLY A 10 -1.85 -4.64 4.05
C GLY A 10 -1.83 -5.22 5.48
N PRO A 11 -0.93 -4.73 6.36
CA PRO A 11 -0.80 -5.25 7.72
C PRO A 11 -2.11 -5.31 8.51
N SER A 12 -2.94 -4.27 8.44
CA SER A 12 -4.24 -4.24 9.11
C SER A 12 -5.16 -5.37 8.64
N GLY A 13 -5.17 -5.68 7.35
CA GLY A 13 -5.94 -6.78 6.79
C GLY A 13 -5.41 -8.14 7.24
N CYS A 14 -4.09 -8.34 7.21
CA CYS A 14 -3.47 -9.58 7.68
C CYS A 14 -3.67 -9.81 9.18
N TYR A 15 -3.54 -8.76 10.01
CA TYR A 15 -3.81 -8.86 11.44
C TYR A 15 -5.30 -9.09 11.74
N ALA A 16 -6.21 -8.48 10.97
CA ALA A 16 -7.64 -8.76 11.07
C ALA A 16 -7.94 -10.23 10.73
N ALA A 17 -7.35 -10.77 9.65
CA ALA A 17 -7.49 -12.18 9.29
C ALA A 17 -7.00 -13.11 10.42
N SER A 18 -5.83 -12.81 10.98
CA SER A 18 -5.27 -13.57 12.12
C SER A 18 -6.18 -13.51 13.35
N ALA A 19 -6.75 -12.35 13.67
CA ALA A 19 -7.69 -12.19 14.77
C ALA A 19 -8.98 -12.99 14.53
N LEU A 20 -9.55 -12.92 13.33
CA LEU A 20 -10.76 -13.66 12.96
C LEU A 20 -10.55 -15.17 13.00
N LEU A 21 -9.41 -15.69 12.53
CA LEU A 21 -9.11 -17.13 12.61
C LEU A 21 -9.00 -17.61 14.06
N ARG A 22 -8.43 -16.79 14.95
CA ARG A 22 -8.33 -17.11 16.38
C ARG A 22 -9.69 -17.08 17.07
N THR A 23 -10.54 -16.10 16.75
CA THR A 23 -11.86 -15.93 17.38
C THR A 23 -12.91 -16.87 16.80
N PHE A 24 -12.86 -17.13 15.50
CA PHE A 24 -13.82 -17.95 14.76
C PHE A 24 -13.09 -18.99 13.89
N PRO A 25 -12.55 -20.08 14.49
CA PRO A 25 -11.71 -21.05 13.77
C PRO A 25 -12.40 -21.75 12.59
N SER A 26 -13.73 -21.86 12.64
CA SER A 26 -14.54 -22.46 11.57
C SER A 26 -15.10 -21.44 10.58
N SER A 27 -14.64 -20.19 10.60
CA SER A 27 -15.05 -19.17 9.63
C SER A 27 -14.26 -19.29 8.32
N LYS A 28 -14.83 -18.78 7.23
CA LYS A 28 -14.12 -18.57 5.96
C LYS A 28 -13.81 -17.10 5.78
N ILE A 29 -12.59 -16.79 5.37
CA ILE A 29 -12.10 -15.41 5.22
C ILE A 29 -11.55 -15.25 3.81
N ASP A 30 -12.07 -14.27 3.09
CA ASP A 30 -11.55 -13.86 1.80
C ASP A 30 -10.92 -12.46 1.93
N VAL A 31 -9.63 -12.34 1.64
CA VAL A 31 -8.91 -11.06 1.60
C VAL A 31 -8.85 -10.59 0.15
N ILE A 32 -9.38 -9.41 -0.13
CA ILE A 32 -9.52 -8.86 -1.48
C ILE A 32 -8.62 -7.62 -1.58
N ASP A 33 -7.78 -7.55 -2.60
CA ASP A 33 -6.88 -6.42 -2.82
C ASP A 33 -6.96 -5.90 -4.25
N ALA A 34 -6.81 -4.58 -4.39
CA ALA A 34 -6.79 -3.89 -5.68
C ALA A 34 -5.51 -4.18 -6.46
N LEU A 35 -4.40 -4.45 -5.79
CA LEU A 35 -3.10 -4.68 -6.41
C LEU A 35 -2.88 -6.16 -6.72
N PRO A 36 -2.04 -6.47 -7.72
CA PRO A 36 -1.72 -7.86 -8.09
C PRO A 36 -0.77 -8.54 -7.10
N THR A 37 -0.22 -7.82 -6.12
CA THR A 37 0.61 -8.41 -5.05
C THR A 37 0.16 -7.92 -3.68
N PRO A 38 0.24 -8.77 -2.64
CA PRO A 38 -0.29 -8.44 -1.33
C PRO A 38 0.66 -7.57 -0.49
N PHE A 39 0.24 -7.29 0.75
CA PHE A 39 1.02 -6.67 1.84
C PHE A 39 1.14 -5.14 1.83
N GLY A 40 0.53 -4.47 0.83
CA GLY A 40 0.36 -3.02 0.83
C GLY A 40 1.66 -2.27 1.10
N LEU A 41 1.65 -1.35 2.07
CA LEU A 41 2.80 -0.49 2.38
C LEU A 41 4.03 -1.22 2.93
N ILE A 42 3.93 -2.46 3.41
CA ILE A 42 5.15 -3.22 3.73
C ILE A 42 5.96 -3.49 2.47
N ARG A 43 5.27 -3.77 1.36
CA ARG A 43 5.89 -3.93 0.04
C ARG A 43 6.23 -2.58 -0.58
N TYR A 44 5.24 -1.67 -0.64
CA TYR A 44 5.29 -0.47 -1.47
C TYR A 44 5.61 0.84 -0.73
N GLY A 45 5.73 0.81 0.60
CA GLY A 45 5.99 1.99 1.43
C GLY A 45 7.31 1.91 2.18
N VAL A 46 7.55 0.81 2.90
CA VAL A 46 8.80 0.59 3.63
C VAL A 46 9.98 0.67 2.68
N ALA A 47 10.94 1.55 2.99
CA ALA A 47 12.12 1.79 2.18
C ALA A 47 12.90 0.48 1.90
N PRO A 48 13.57 0.36 0.74
CA PRO A 48 14.25 -0.86 0.34
C PRO A 48 15.42 -1.25 1.26
N ASP A 49 16.02 -0.28 1.94
CA ASP A 49 17.09 -0.47 2.92
C ASP A 49 16.58 -0.82 4.34
N HIS A 50 15.26 -0.83 4.56
CA HIS A 50 14.63 -1.26 5.82
C HIS A 50 14.18 -2.73 5.76
N LEU A 51 15.08 -3.64 5.40
CA LEU A 51 14.76 -5.06 5.21
C LEU A 51 14.18 -5.74 6.46
N HIS A 52 14.63 -5.34 7.65
CA HIS A 52 14.10 -5.92 8.90
C HIS A 52 12.59 -5.68 9.07
N ALA A 53 12.11 -4.48 8.71
CA ALA A 53 10.69 -4.16 8.78
C ALA A 53 9.87 -4.95 7.74
N LYS A 54 10.49 -5.34 6.61
CA LYS A 54 9.83 -6.18 5.59
C LYS A 54 9.68 -7.64 6.03
N ASN A 55 10.43 -8.14 7.02
CA ASN A 55 10.34 -9.53 7.49
C ASN A 55 8.94 -9.96 7.96
N VAL A 56 8.07 -9.02 8.34
CA VAL A 56 6.68 -9.33 8.68
C VAL A 56 5.93 -10.00 7.53
N THR A 57 6.34 -9.81 6.27
CA THR A 57 5.74 -10.52 5.12
C THR A 57 5.86 -12.03 5.25
N ASN A 58 6.92 -12.54 5.89
CA ASN A 58 7.08 -13.98 6.10
C ASN A 58 6.01 -14.53 7.05
N GLN A 59 5.64 -13.76 8.08
CA GLN A 59 4.56 -14.11 8.99
C GLN A 59 3.21 -14.09 8.27
N PHE A 60 2.98 -13.11 7.40
CA PHE A 60 1.76 -13.03 6.60
C PHE A 60 1.66 -14.15 5.57
N SER A 61 2.73 -14.46 4.83
CA SER A 61 2.75 -15.61 3.94
C SER A 61 2.45 -16.91 4.69
N SER A 62 3.11 -17.13 5.83
CA SER A 62 2.84 -18.30 6.67
C SER A 62 1.41 -18.37 7.18
N LEU A 63 0.78 -17.22 7.46
CA LEU A 63 -0.64 -17.14 7.83
C LEU A 63 -1.53 -17.68 6.69
N PHE A 64 -1.31 -17.27 5.45
CA PHE A 64 -2.07 -17.78 4.30
C PHE A 64 -1.79 -19.26 4.05
N ASP A 65 -0.52 -19.67 4.03
CA ASP A 65 -0.12 -21.05 3.72
C ASP A 65 -0.72 -22.06 4.72
N LYS A 66 -0.61 -21.77 6.02
CA LYS A 66 -1.12 -22.66 7.08
C LYS A 66 -2.64 -22.75 7.14
N ASN A 67 -3.35 -21.77 6.58
CA ASN A 67 -4.79 -21.64 6.69
C ASN A 67 -5.50 -21.69 5.32
N ALA A 68 -4.86 -22.23 4.27
CA ALA A 68 -5.36 -22.19 2.90
C ALA A 68 -6.76 -22.84 2.70
N SER A 69 -7.20 -23.70 3.62
CA SER A 69 -8.54 -24.29 3.62
C SER A 69 -9.66 -23.29 3.95
N VAL A 70 -9.34 -22.24 4.70
CA VAL A 70 -10.30 -21.27 5.25
C VAL A 70 -9.96 -19.81 4.99
N LEU A 71 -8.70 -19.49 4.66
CA LEU A 71 -8.21 -18.15 4.36
C LEU A 71 -7.73 -18.11 2.91
N ARG A 72 -8.32 -17.22 2.11
CA ARG A 72 -7.96 -17.02 0.70
C ARG A 72 -7.65 -15.56 0.44
N TRP A 73 -6.81 -15.30 -0.56
CA TRP A 73 -6.56 -13.96 -1.05
C TRP A 73 -6.84 -13.85 -2.54
N TYR A 74 -7.39 -12.71 -2.94
CA TYR A 74 -7.76 -12.36 -4.30
C TYR A 74 -7.23 -10.96 -4.63
N GLY A 75 -6.19 -10.90 -5.46
CA GLY A 75 -5.62 -9.65 -5.95
C GLY A 75 -6.31 -9.13 -7.22
N ASN A 76 -5.92 -7.92 -7.63
CA ASN A 76 -6.42 -7.26 -8.85
C ASN A 76 -7.95 -7.05 -8.89
N ILE A 77 -8.56 -6.80 -7.71
CA ILE A 77 -10.00 -6.52 -7.58
C ILE A 77 -10.18 -5.23 -6.78
N ARG A 78 -10.66 -4.16 -7.44
CA ARG A 78 -10.98 -2.89 -6.80
C ARG A 78 -12.40 -2.90 -6.28
N VAL A 79 -12.55 -3.04 -4.97
CA VAL A 79 -13.84 -2.86 -4.31
C VAL A 79 -14.28 -1.39 -4.42
N GLY A 80 -15.52 -1.18 -4.84
CA GLY A 80 -16.08 0.12 -5.23
C GLY A 80 -16.03 0.40 -6.73
N HIS A 81 -15.37 -0.45 -7.53
CA HIS A 81 -15.33 -0.34 -9.00
C HIS A 81 -15.64 -1.68 -9.68
N ASP A 82 -14.81 -2.69 -9.44
CA ASP A 82 -14.94 -4.02 -10.05
C ASP A 82 -16.00 -4.87 -9.31
N VAL A 83 -16.13 -4.68 -8.00
CA VAL A 83 -17.18 -5.24 -7.14
C VAL A 83 -17.65 -4.17 -6.16
N LEU A 84 -18.95 -3.98 -6.00
CA LEU A 84 -19.50 -2.98 -5.08
C LEU A 84 -19.45 -3.47 -3.63
N LEU A 85 -19.26 -2.53 -2.70
CA LEU A 85 -19.30 -2.84 -1.27
C LEU A 85 -20.65 -3.46 -0.86
N SER A 86 -21.76 -2.99 -1.45
CA SER A 86 -23.11 -3.51 -1.20
C SER A 86 -23.27 -4.96 -1.63
N GLU A 87 -22.53 -5.42 -2.66
CA GLU A 87 -22.54 -6.81 -3.08
C GLU A 87 -21.81 -7.68 -2.05
N LEU A 88 -20.64 -7.23 -1.58
CA LEU A 88 -19.92 -7.92 -0.50
C LEU A 88 -20.77 -8.02 0.77
N GLN A 89 -21.47 -6.95 1.15
CA GLN A 89 -22.35 -6.93 2.33
C GLN A 89 -23.53 -7.93 2.22
N ARG A 90 -23.93 -8.33 1.02
CA ARG A 90 -24.98 -9.34 0.80
C ARG A 90 -24.46 -10.77 0.86
N ILE A 91 -23.18 -10.98 0.57
CA ILE A 91 -22.55 -12.32 0.47
C ILE A 91 -21.88 -12.70 1.79
N TYR A 92 -21.27 -11.73 2.47
CA TYR A 92 -20.47 -11.96 3.68
C TYR A 92 -21.24 -11.58 4.94
N SER A 93 -20.96 -12.28 6.05
CA SER A 93 -21.52 -11.98 7.37
C SER A 93 -21.03 -10.63 7.89
N ALA A 94 -19.80 -10.24 7.55
CA ALA A 94 -19.27 -8.90 7.77
C ALA A 94 -18.15 -8.58 6.78
N VAL A 95 -17.95 -7.29 6.52
CA VAL A 95 -16.88 -6.77 5.65
C VAL A 95 -16.00 -5.84 6.47
N ILE A 96 -14.69 -6.07 6.44
CA ILE A 96 -13.67 -5.26 7.12
C ILE A 96 -12.97 -4.40 6.07
N LEU A 97 -13.03 -3.08 6.23
CA LEU A 97 -12.29 -2.15 5.39
C LEU A 97 -10.89 -1.95 5.96
N ALA A 98 -9.89 -2.48 5.26
CA ALA A 98 -8.47 -2.44 5.60
C ALA A 98 -7.66 -1.75 4.48
N THR A 99 -8.25 -0.76 3.81
CA THR A 99 -7.74 -0.12 2.58
C THR A 99 -6.55 0.82 2.82
N GLY A 100 -6.27 1.15 4.08
CA GLY A 100 -5.30 2.19 4.45
C GLY A 100 -5.73 3.58 3.98
N ALA A 101 -4.79 4.52 4.01
CA ALA A 101 -4.98 5.87 3.47
C ALA A 101 -4.26 5.98 2.12
N SER A 102 -5.02 6.07 1.03
CA SER A 102 -4.50 6.27 -0.33
C SER A 102 -4.47 7.73 -0.76
N SER A 103 -5.27 8.59 -0.11
CA SER A 103 -5.33 10.02 -0.38
C SER A 103 -4.16 10.79 0.22
N GLU A 104 -3.77 11.86 -0.46
CA GLU A 104 -2.61 12.68 -0.10
C GLU A 104 -3.04 14.03 0.49
N ARG A 105 -2.14 14.66 1.24
CA ARG A 105 -2.29 16.05 1.67
C ARG A 105 -1.54 16.94 0.70
N THR A 106 -2.26 17.77 -0.05
CA THR A 106 -1.67 18.74 -0.95
C THR A 106 -1.28 20.01 -0.18
N LEU A 107 -0.18 20.66 -0.56
CA LEU A 107 0.15 21.99 -0.07
C LEU A 107 -0.79 22.99 -0.75
N ASN A 108 -1.66 23.63 0.04
CA ASN A 108 -2.70 24.54 -0.45
C ASN A 108 -2.17 25.74 -1.28
N SER A 109 -0.86 26.03 -1.24
CA SER A 109 -0.23 27.12 -2.01
C SER A 109 0.01 26.80 -3.49
N THR A 110 -0.14 25.55 -3.94
CA THR A 110 -0.11 25.20 -5.37
C THR A 110 -1.50 24.97 -5.97
N SER A 111 -2.56 25.17 -5.16
CA SER A 111 -3.97 24.93 -5.53
C SER A 111 -4.73 26.23 -5.85
N GLY A 112 -4.03 27.29 -6.24
CA GLY A 112 -4.65 28.52 -6.73
C GLY A 112 -5.26 28.30 -8.12
N ASN A 113 -6.58 28.48 -8.21
CA ASN A 113 -7.43 28.59 -9.41
C ASN A 113 -6.66 28.69 -10.74
N GLY A 114 -6.51 27.56 -11.45
CA GLY A 114 -5.94 27.48 -12.80
C GLY A 114 -4.49 27.00 -12.93
N GLY A 115 -3.83 26.63 -11.82
CA GLY A 115 -2.43 26.22 -11.82
C GLY A 115 -2.15 24.85 -12.43
N SER A 116 -1.51 24.83 -13.61
CA SER A 116 -0.76 23.71 -14.16
C SER A 116 0.06 22.99 -13.07
N HIS A 117 0.08 21.65 -13.07
CA HIS A 117 1.04 20.87 -12.28
C HIS A 117 2.45 21.47 -12.45
N ILE A 118 3.00 22.03 -11.37
CA ILE A 118 4.35 22.60 -11.41
C ILE A 118 5.32 21.43 -11.53
N LYS A 119 6.02 21.35 -12.66
CA LYS A 119 7.03 20.33 -12.90
C LYS A 119 8.12 20.43 -11.82
N GLY A 120 8.46 19.31 -11.18
CA GLY A 120 9.44 19.27 -10.10
C GLY A 120 8.86 19.14 -8.69
N ILE A 121 7.55 19.36 -8.51
CA ILE A 121 6.88 19.12 -7.22
C ILE A 121 6.28 17.71 -7.23
N LEU A 122 6.77 16.86 -6.33
CA LEU A 122 6.30 15.49 -6.15
C LEU A 122 5.76 15.28 -4.74
N ASN A 123 4.75 14.42 -4.63
CA ASN A 123 4.38 13.87 -3.33
C ASN A 123 5.43 12.85 -2.89
N ALA A 124 5.81 12.92 -1.61
CA ALA A 124 6.76 11.96 -1.05
C ALA A 124 6.27 10.51 -1.23
N ARG A 125 4.96 10.27 -1.06
CA ARG A 125 4.36 8.94 -1.26
C ARG A 125 4.54 8.44 -2.68
N ASP A 126 4.32 9.27 -3.69
CA ASP A 126 4.50 8.90 -5.10
C ASP A 126 5.95 8.54 -5.40
N PHE A 127 6.90 9.32 -4.86
CA PHE A 127 8.34 9.04 -4.96
C PHE A 127 8.70 7.72 -4.27
N VAL A 128 8.16 7.48 -3.07
CA VAL A 128 8.32 6.22 -2.34
C VAL A 128 7.75 5.03 -3.10
N ALA A 129 6.55 5.17 -3.66
CA ALA A 129 5.89 4.14 -4.44
C ALA A 129 6.68 3.83 -5.72
N TRP A 130 7.26 4.84 -6.36
CA TRP A 130 8.12 4.70 -7.53
C TRP A 130 9.37 3.87 -7.23
N TYR A 131 10.17 4.24 -6.22
CA TYR A 131 11.39 3.48 -5.93
C TYR A 131 11.11 2.09 -5.36
N ASN A 132 9.92 1.86 -4.78
CA ASN A 132 9.48 0.54 -4.30
C ASN A 132 8.79 -0.31 -5.38
N GLY A 133 8.73 0.15 -6.64
CA GLY A 133 8.18 -0.61 -7.76
C GLY A 133 6.67 -0.82 -7.68
N HIS A 134 5.92 0.14 -7.16
CA HIS A 134 4.47 0.10 -7.19
C HIS A 134 3.97 0.17 -8.65
N PRO A 135 3.06 -0.71 -9.10
CA PRO A 135 2.71 -0.87 -10.52
C PRO A 135 2.11 0.38 -11.17
N LEU A 136 1.50 1.25 -10.36
CA LEU A 136 0.95 2.53 -10.82
C LEU A 136 1.97 3.68 -10.89
N TYR A 137 3.20 3.52 -10.37
CA TYR A 137 4.18 4.60 -10.24
C TYR A 137 5.46 4.31 -11.01
N SER A 138 5.40 4.48 -12.33
CA SER A 138 6.54 4.29 -13.23
C SER A 138 7.46 5.51 -13.30
N LYS A 139 8.64 5.35 -13.92
CA LYS A 139 9.58 6.44 -14.15
C LYS A 139 8.98 7.55 -15.03
N GLU A 140 8.17 7.18 -16.02
CA GLU A 140 7.46 8.13 -16.89
C GLU A 140 6.47 8.96 -16.07
N ARG A 141 5.81 8.33 -15.10
CA ARG A 141 4.90 9.02 -14.17
C ARG A 141 5.62 9.95 -13.21
N LEU A 142 6.86 9.64 -12.84
CA LEU A 142 7.70 10.55 -12.05
C LEU A 142 7.96 11.86 -12.79
N GLY A 143 8.11 11.81 -14.13
CA GLY A 143 8.23 13.00 -14.98
C GLY A 143 9.49 13.85 -14.76
N ILE A 144 10.44 13.34 -13.96
CA ILE A 144 11.69 14.03 -13.58
C ILE A 144 12.88 13.14 -13.92
N ASP A 145 13.84 13.71 -14.64
CA ASP A 145 15.16 13.11 -14.86
C ASP A 145 16.07 13.47 -13.67
N LEU A 146 16.12 12.61 -12.66
CA LEU A 146 16.89 12.83 -11.43
C LEU A 146 18.39 13.05 -11.70
N LYS A 147 18.92 12.59 -12.83
CA LYS A 147 20.33 12.82 -13.22
C LYS A 147 20.65 14.29 -13.51
N ARG A 148 19.62 15.11 -13.76
CA ARG A 148 19.73 16.55 -14.05
C ARG A 148 19.38 17.42 -12.84
N VAL A 149 19.11 16.81 -11.69
CA VAL A 149 18.69 17.51 -10.48
C VAL A 149 19.90 17.65 -9.57
N GLU A 150 20.30 18.89 -9.30
CA GLU A 150 21.44 19.21 -8.42
C GLU A 150 21.01 19.43 -6.96
N SER A 151 19.73 19.74 -6.72
CA SER A 151 19.22 20.07 -5.38
C SER A 151 17.76 19.65 -5.23
N VAL A 152 17.42 19.10 -4.07
CA VAL A 152 16.07 18.66 -3.71
C VAL A 152 15.67 19.27 -2.37
N GLY A 153 14.51 19.90 -2.32
CA GLY A 153 13.87 20.34 -1.08
C GLY A 153 12.80 19.33 -0.63
N ILE A 154 12.79 18.98 0.65
CA ILE A 154 11.80 18.07 1.24
C ILE A 154 11.00 18.83 2.30
N ILE A 155 9.67 18.83 2.17
CA ILE A 155 8.76 19.50 3.10
C ILE A 155 8.13 18.45 4.01
N GLY A 156 8.51 18.49 5.29
CA GLY A 156 7.96 17.64 6.34
C GLY A 156 9.04 17.05 7.26
N ASN A 157 8.70 16.86 8.54
CA ASN A 157 9.62 16.41 9.58
C ASN A 157 9.27 14.99 10.08
N GLY A 158 8.86 14.10 9.17
CA GLY A 158 8.47 12.72 9.50
C GLY A 158 9.41 11.68 8.91
N ASN A 159 9.27 10.42 9.31
CA ASN A 159 10.13 9.32 8.85
C ASN A 159 10.15 9.16 7.32
N VAL A 160 9.02 9.41 6.64
CA VAL A 160 8.96 9.37 5.17
C VAL A 160 9.88 10.43 4.53
N ALA A 161 10.01 11.61 5.14
CA ALA A 161 10.93 12.63 4.65
C ALA A 161 12.39 12.16 4.77
N ILE A 162 12.72 11.47 5.86
CA ILE A 162 14.05 10.87 6.08
C ILE A 162 14.30 9.74 5.09
N ASP A 163 13.29 8.88 4.82
CA ASP A 163 13.39 7.81 3.83
C ASP A 163 13.68 8.37 2.43
N VAL A 164 12.95 9.41 2.01
CA VAL A 164 13.19 10.09 0.72
C VAL A 164 14.60 10.69 0.67
N ALA A 165 15.01 11.43 1.72
CA ALA A 165 16.34 12.02 1.78
C ALA A 165 17.44 10.96 1.68
N ARG A 166 17.32 9.88 2.46
CA ARG A 166 18.29 8.78 2.52
C ARG A 166 18.43 8.07 1.18
N ILE A 167 17.31 7.78 0.50
CA ILE A 167 17.34 7.15 -0.82
C ILE A 167 17.97 8.06 -1.88
N LEU A 168 17.73 9.37 -1.82
CA LEU A 168 18.32 10.33 -2.78
C LEU A 168 19.84 10.49 -2.63
N VAL A 169 20.37 10.35 -1.41
CA VAL A 169 21.81 10.53 -1.14
C VAL A 169 22.60 9.22 -1.07
N LYS A 170 21.93 8.07 -1.18
CA LYS A 170 22.58 6.76 -1.14
C LYS A 170 23.39 6.52 -2.41
N ASP A 171 24.59 5.94 -2.28
CA ASP A 171 25.40 5.53 -3.41
C ASP A 171 24.67 4.44 -4.22
N THR A 172 24.63 4.59 -5.54
CA THR A 172 23.99 3.63 -6.45
C THR A 172 24.75 2.30 -6.56
N ASN A 173 25.99 2.22 -6.08
CA ASN A 173 26.82 1.02 -6.10
C ASN A 173 26.65 0.13 -4.85
N GLU A 174 25.83 0.56 -3.86
CA GLU A 174 25.49 -0.19 -2.64
C GLU A 174 24.09 -0.81 -2.66
#